data_AF-A0A967CHU2-F1
#
_entry.id   AF-A0A967CHU2-F1
#
_cell.length_a   1.000
_cell.length_b   1.000
_cell.length_c   1.000
_cell.angle_alpha   90.00
_cell.angle_beta   90.00
_cell.angle_gamma   90.00
#
_symmetry.space_group_name_H-M   'P 1'
#
loop_
_entity.id
_entity.type
_entity.pdbx_description
1 polymer ?
#
loop_
_entity_poly.entity_id
_entity_poly.type
_entity_poly.pdbx_seq_one_letter_code
_entity_poly.pdbx_strand_id
1 'polypeptide(L)'
;DFPSLNLAQCVLLLAYEWRRASQEGTTTHMEMAKSDWATGEETTHLALHFEERLEEAGFFFPETKVEGMKTNLRNMWSRLPLTRADVQMFHGMLRQMVRWKEKGP
;
A
#
# COMPACT_ATOMS: atom_id res chain seq x y z
N ASP A 1 11.89 22.48 -30.21
CA ASP A 1 11.53 22.28 -28.78
C ASP A 1 12.67 21.64 -28.02
N PHE A 2 13.09 22.25 -26.90
CA PHE A 2 14.15 21.76 -26.01
C PHE A 2 13.55 21.47 -24.63
N PRO A 3 13.00 20.26 -24.39
CA PRO A 3 12.40 19.90 -23.10
C PRO A 3 13.43 19.49 -22.03
N SER A 4 14.74 19.64 -22.28
CA SER A 4 15.78 19.23 -21.33
C SER A 4 16.05 20.33 -20.30
N LEU A 5 15.73 20.06 -19.05
CA LEU A 5 16.13 20.87 -17.90
C LEU A 5 17.40 20.29 -17.28
N ASN A 6 18.26 21.15 -16.77
CA ASN A 6 19.35 20.67 -15.92
C ASN A 6 18.79 20.18 -14.57
N LEU A 7 19.54 19.33 -13.87
CA LEU A 7 19.09 18.74 -12.60
C LEU A 7 18.72 19.80 -11.55
N ALA A 8 19.47 20.90 -11.46
CA ALA A 8 19.21 21.97 -10.51
C ALA A 8 17.86 22.68 -10.80
N GLN A 9 17.52 22.86 -12.07
CA GLN A 9 16.25 23.43 -12.51
C GLN A 9 15.08 22.49 -12.22
N CYS A 10 15.24 21.18 -12.43
CA CYS A 10 14.23 20.18 -12.04
C CYS A 10 13.96 20.22 -10.53
N VAL A 11 15.02 20.26 -9.71
CA VAL A 11 14.90 20.34 -8.25
C VAL A 11 14.23 21.65 -7.81
N LEU A 12 14.60 22.78 -8.43
CA LEU A 12 13.99 24.09 -8.15
C LEU A 12 12.48 24.07 -8.42
N LEU A 13 12.07 23.55 -9.58
CA LEU A 13 10.64 23.48 -9.95
C LEU A 13 9.87 22.56 -9.00
N LEU A 14 10.43 21.40 -8.64
CA LEU A 14 9.82 20.48 -7.67
C LEU A 14 9.65 21.14 -6.30
N ALA A 15 10.68 21.83 -5.80
CA ALA A 15 10.62 22.53 -4.51
C ALA A 15 9.60 23.68 -4.52
N TYR A 16 9.52 24.42 -5.62
CA TYR A 16 8.56 25.50 -5.78
C TYR A 16 7.11 24.99 -5.76
N GLU A 17 6.80 23.96 -6.57
CA GLU A 17 5.46 23.37 -6.62
C GLU A 17 5.07 22.73 -5.28
N TRP A 18 6.01 22.05 -4.61
CA TRP A 18 5.79 21.50 -3.26
C TRP A 18 5.42 22.60 -2.26
N ARG A 19 6.15 23.72 -2.26
CA ARG A 19 5.86 24.86 -1.38
C ARG A 19 4.49 25.45 -1.67
N ARG A 20 4.12 25.62 -2.95
CA ARG A 20 2.83 26.15 -3.36
C ARG A 20 1.67 25.25 -2.90
N ALA A 21 1.77 23.95 -3.18
CA ALA A 21 0.77 22.96 -2.75
C ALA A 21 0.62 22.90 -1.22
N SER A 22 1.71 23.09 -0.48
CA SER A 22 1.69 23.13 0.99
C SER A 22 1.04 24.40 1.56
N GLN A 23 0.97 25.50 0.80
CA GLN A 23 0.37 26.76 1.24
C GLN A 23 -1.12 26.88 0.89
N GLU A 24 -1.58 26.20 -0.17
CA GLU A 24 -2.97 26.23 -0.63
C GLU A 24 -3.85 25.12 -0.01
N GLY A 25 -3.27 24.21 0.79
CA GLY A 25 -4.00 23.12 1.42
C GLY A 25 -4.97 23.60 2.49
N THR A 26 -6.27 23.64 2.15
CA THR A 26 -7.32 23.50 3.16
C THR A 26 -7.06 22.16 3.83
N THR A 27 -6.65 22.16 5.10
CA THR A 27 -6.43 20.94 5.85
C THR A 27 -7.76 20.23 5.99
N THR A 28 -8.08 19.36 5.05
CA THR A 28 -9.04 18.29 5.29
C THR A 28 -8.36 17.41 6.33
N HIS A 29 -8.53 17.77 7.59
CA HIS A 29 -8.30 16.85 8.69
C HIS A 29 -9.21 15.67 8.39
N MET A 30 -8.67 14.63 7.76
CA MET A 30 -9.25 13.31 7.93
C MET A 30 -9.19 13.10 9.43
N GLU A 31 -10.35 13.17 10.10
CA GLU A 31 -10.48 12.81 11.50
C GLU A 31 -10.05 11.35 11.61
N MET A 32 -8.74 11.14 11.80
CA MET A 32 -8.21 9.85 12.17
C MET A 32 -8.74 9.61 13.58
N ALA A 33 -9.80 8.83 13.68
CA ALA A 33 -10.35 8.38 14.94
C ALA A 33 -9.29 7.54 15.67
N LYS A 34 -8.37 8.21 16.37
CA LYS A 34 -7.38 7.64 17.30
C LYS A 34 -6.36 6.64 16.72
N SER A 35 -6.18 6.54 15.40
CA SER A 35 -5.15 5.66 14.81
C SER A 35 -4.14 6.46 13.99
N ASP A 36 -2.86 6.16 14.19
CA ASP A 36 -1.77 6.66 13.34
C ASP A 36 -1.83 6.00 11.95
N TRP A 37 -1.27 6.69 10.96
CA TRP A 37 -1.00 6.12 9.64
C TRP A 37 -0.08 4.90 9.76
N ALA A 38 -0.33 3.88 8.95
CA ALA A 38 0.57 2.74 8.85
C ALA A 38 1.90 3.17 8.22
N THR A 39 3.00 2.63 8.72
CA THR A 39 4.30 2.79 8.05
C THR A 39 4.32 1.99 6.74
N GLY A 40 5.23 2.37 5.84
CA GLY A 40 5.46 1.59 4.62
C GLY A 40 5.89 0.14 4.92
N GLU A 41 6.62 -0.07 6.02
CA GLU A 41 7.03 -1.38 6.50
C GLU A 41 5.84 -2.22 6.98
N GLU A 42 4.93 -1.64 7.78
CA GLU A 42 3.71 -2.33 8.25
C GLU A 42 2.83 -2.77 7.07
N THR A 43 2.68 -1.92 6.05
CA THR A 43 1.91 -2.24 4.83
C THR A 43 2.62 -3.28 3.96
N THR A 44 3.96 -3.28 3.93
CA THR A 44 4.75 -4.28 3.21
C THR A 44 4.62 -5.65 3.87
N HIS A 45 4.72 -5.73 5.19
CA HIS A 45 4.49 -6.98 5.94
C HIS A 45 3.07 -7.51 5.76
N LEU A 46 2.07 -6.63 5.71
CA LEU A 46 0.70 -7.01 5.38
C LEU A 46 0.61 -7.65 3.99
N ALA A 47 1.19 -7.00 2.98
CA ALA A 47 1.18 -7.49 1.61
C ALA A 47 1.84 -8.87 1.49
N LEU A 48 3.00 -9.07 2.14
CA LEU A 48 3.70 -10.36 2.16
C LEU A 48 2.85 -11.45 2.82
N HIS A 49 2.24 -11.17 3.97
CA HIS A 49 1.38 -12.14 4.65
C HIS A 49 0.17 -12.56 3.79
N PHE A 50 -0.43 -11.63 3.05
CA PHE A 50 -1.49 -11.95 2.09
C PHE A 50 -0.97 -12.77 0.92
N GLU A 51 0.19 -12.42 0.37
CA GLU A 51 0.81 -13.16 -0.73
C GLU A 51 1.04 -14.62 -0.35
N GLU A 52 1.67 -14.89 0.80
CA GLU A 52 1.92 -16.23 1.31
C GLU A 52 0.62 -17.06 1.42
N ARG A 53 -0.42 -16.50 2.03
CA ARG A 53 -1.69 -17.22 2.23
C ARG A 53 -2.49 -17.43 0.95
N LEU A 54 -2.44 -16.47 0.03
CA LEU A 54 -3.09 -16.59 -1.27
C LEU A 54 -2.37 -17.61 -2.17
N GLU A 55 -1.04 -17.71 -2.04
CA GLU A 55 -0.26 -18.75 -2.72
C GLU A 55 -0.60 -20.14 -2.19
N GLU A 56 -0.65 -20.33 -0.87
CA GLU A 56 -1.13 -21.57 -0.25
C GLU A 56 -2.58 -21.94 -0.68
N ALA A 57 -3.43 -20.94 -0.92
CA ALA A 57 -4.79 -21.11 -1.37
C ALA A 57 -4.93 -21.36 -2.89
N GLY A 58 -3.83 -21.27 -3.66
CA GLY A 58 -3.84 -21.47 -5.11
C GLY A 58 -4.44 -20.31 -5.91
N PHE A 59 -4.47 -19.09 -5.34
CA PHE A 59 -5.05 -17.92 -6.00
C PHE A 59 -4.25 -17.46 -7.23
N PHE A 60 -2.93 -17.62 -7.21
CA PHE A 60 -2.05 -17.18 -8.30
C PHE A 60 -1.95 -18.25 -9.40
N PHE A 61 -2.88 -18.21 -10.35
CA PHE A 61 -2.89 -19.10 -11.52
C PHE A 61 -3.46 -18.37 -12.75
N PRO A 62 -2.97 -18.64 -13.99
CA PRO A 62 -1.89 -19.57 -14.38
C PRO A 62 -0.48 -19.07 -14.05
N GLU A 63 0.50 -19.98 -13.95
CA GLU A 63 1.90 -19.70 -13.55
C GLU A 63 2.52 -18.51 -14.30
N THR A 64 2.23 -18.39 -15.59
CA THR A 64 2.70 -17.28 -16.45
C THR A 64 2.33 -15.88 -15.96
N LYS A 65 1.33 -15.75 -15.08
CA LYS A 65 0.82 -14.46 -14.57
C LYS A 65 1.14 -14.22 -13.09
N VAL A 66 1.74 -15.19 -12.38
CA VAL A 66 1.95 -15.13 -10.94
C VAL A 66 2.70 -13.86 -10.52
N GLU A 67 3.84 -13.58 -11.15
CA GLU A 67 4.66 -12.39 -10.84
C GLU A 67 3.90 -11.07 -11.05
N GLY A 68 3.09 -11.00 -12.10
CA GLY A 68 2.25 -9.84 -12.39
C GLY A 68 1.13 -9.66 -11.36
N MET A 69 0.50 -10.76 -10.95
CA MET A 69 -0.54 -10.74 -9.91
C MET A 69 0.02 -10.33 -8.55
N LYS A 70 1.18 -10.87 -8.16
CA LYS A 70 1.90 -10.50 -6.93
C LYS A 70 2.31 -9.03 -6.93
N THR A 71 2.87 -8.56 -8.04
CA THR A 71 3.23 -7.14 -8.21
C THR A 71 2.01 -6.23 -8.10
N ASN A 72 0.89 -6.61 -8.74
CA ASN A 72 -0.34 -5.84 -8.65
C ASN A 72 -0.91 -5.80 -7.22
N LEU A 73 -0.84 -6.92 -6.50
CA LEU A 73 -1.24 -7.01 -5.09
C LEU A 73 -0.40 -6.06 -4.22
N ARG A 74 0.94 -6.11 -4.32
CA ARG A 74 1.85 -5.21 -3.59
C ARG A 74 1.58 -3.73 -3.91
N ASN A 75 1.41 -3.40 -5.19
CA ASN A 75 1.09 -2.04 -5.63
C ASN A 75 -0.29 -1.57 -5.16
N MET A 76 -1.25 -2.48 -5.02
CA MET A 76 -2.57 -2.13 -4.47
C MET A 76 -2.43 -1.73 -3.00
N TRP A 77 -1.76 -2.55 -2.18
CA TRP A 77 -1.54 -2.25 -0.76
C TRP A 77 -0.82 -0.92 -0.54
N SER A 78 0.22 -0.63 -1.34
CA SER A 78 0.97 0.63 -1.20
C SER A 78 0.18 1.89 -1.58
N ARG A 79 -0.94 1.77 -2.29
CA ARG A 79 -1.80 2.90 -2.68
C ARG A 79 -2.91 3.17 -1.67
N LEU A 80 -3.21 2.21 -0.78
CA LEU A 80 -4.27 2.37 0.19
C LEU A 80 -3.80 3.26 1.34
N PRO A 81 -4.56 4.30 1.73
CA PRO A 81 -4.25 5.11 2.89
C PRO A 81 -4.65 4.34 4.16
N LEU A 82 -3.83 3.35 4.54
CA LEU A 82 -4.10 2.49 5.69
C LEU A 82 -3.59 3.12 6.99
N THR A 83 -4.39 2.97 8.04
CA THR A 83 -3.96 3.21 9.41
C THR A 83 -3.35 1.94 10.01
N ARG A 84 -2.62 2.07 11.12
CA ARG A 84 -2.09 0.93 11.87
C ARG A 84 -3.19 -0.03 12.32
N ALA A 85 -4.35 0.51 12.72
CA ALA A 85 -5.52 -0.28 13.09
C ALA A 85 -6.06 -1.10 11.91
N ASP A 86 -6.11 -0.52 10.70
CA ASP A 86 -6.53 -1.24 9.49
C ASP A 86 -5.59 -2.41 9.19
N VAL A 87 -4.28 -2.18 9.25
CA VAL A 87 -3.27 -3.24 9.04
C VAL A 87 -3.47 -4.40 10.02
N GLN A 88 -3.65 -4.10 11.31
CA GLN A 88 -3.90 -5.16 12.30
C GLN A 88 -5.23 -5.88 12.07
N MET A 89 -6.27 -5.14 11.68
CA MET A 89 -7.57 -5.71 11.35
C MET A 89 -7.43 -6.71 10.19
N PHE A 90 -6.72 -6.33 9.11
CA PHE A 90 -6.49 -7.21 7.97
C PHE A 90 -5.69 -8.47 8.33
N HIS A 91 -4.61 -8.34 9.13
CA HIS A 91 -3.89 -9.50 9.64
C HIS A 91 -4.80 -10.44 10.45
N GLY A 92 -5.67 -9.88 11.30
CA GLY A 92 -6.62 -10.63 12.11
C GLY A 92 -7.66 -11.38 11.26
N MET A 93 -8.24 -10.70 10.27
CA MET A 93 -9.18 -11.29 9.30
C MET A 93 -8.54 -12.47 8.56
N LEU A 94 -7.35 -12.27 8.00
CA LEU A 94 -6.65 -13.31 7.26
C LEU A 94 -6.32 -14.51 8.15
N ARG A 95 -5.83 -14.27 9.36
CA ARG A 95 -5.58 -15.33 10.34
C ARG A 95 -6.84 -16.15 10.62
N GLN A 96 -7.97 -15.48 10.80
CA GLN A 96 -9.24 -16.17 11.07
C GLN A 96 -9.71 -17.01 9.87
N MET A 97 -9.54 -16.52 8.64
CA MET A 97 -9.86 -17.27 7.42
C MET A 97 -9.00 -18.52 7.28
N VAL A 98 -7.68 -18.43 7.50
CA VAL A 98 -6.77 -19.57 7.48
C VAL A 98 -7.17 -20.60 8.54
N ARG A 99 -7.46 -20.14 9.77
CA ARG A 99 -7.86 -21.00 10.88
C ARG A 99 -9.18 -21.73 10.61
N TRP A 100 -10.13 -21.07 9.95
CA TRP A 100 -11.40 -21.68 9.56
C TRP A 100 -11.19 -22.79 8.52
N LYS A 101 -10.32 -22.55 7.53
CA LYS A 101 -9.92 -23.56 6.54
C LYS A 101 -9.25 -24.78 7.18
N GLU A 102 -8.43 -24.58 8.20
CA GLU A 102 -7.75 -25.69 8.91
C GLU A 102 -8.68 -26.51 9.80
N LYS A 103 -9.69 -25.87 10.41
CA LYS A 103 -10.60 -26.57 11.32
C LYS A 103 -11.60 -27.47 10.61
N GLY A 104 -11.82 -27.27 9.31
CA GLY A 104 -12.86 -27.99 8.55
C GLY A 104 -14.28 -27.71 9.08
N PRO A 105 -15.33 -28.10 8.35
CA PRO A 105 -16.67 -28.23 8.92
C PRO A 105 -16.74 -29.29 10.03
#